data_AF-A0A151B4K1-F1
#
_entry.id   AF-A0A151B4K1-F1
#
_cell.length_a   1.000
_cell.length_b   1.000
_cell.length_c   1.000
_cell.angle_alpha   90.00
_cell.angle_beta   90.00
_cell.angle_gamma   90.00
#
_symmetry.space_group_name_H-M   'P 1'
#
loop_
_entity.id
_entity.type
_entity.pdbx_description
1 polymer ?
#
loop_
_entity_poly.entity_id
_entity_poly.type
_entity_poly.pdbx_seq_one_letter_code
_entity_poly.pdbx_strand_id
1 'polypeptide(L)'
;MKKKLLSAAIITAIMFGSTANAEVPPHSVIIGDKAYSIDYIVKPANFAEIDSQLNKSASVYYVSSTRIINLFTGRPISYSLISSFPQLSYKDGDGEKYTVLAGNGKLIHETNPFMASANVSIGNGMTLFKNIKITTTVPDVCYYTIENGTSIQKIGQTVKCATDGNYVKVKFLAYDKRTLIAEGQLDVSSSGNRVVSNLNFVLGNTPGNISNLGLVAKDKNWIYYRNPKKRGRIYRIKTDGVGEEEISSKENIEYINIVGEDLYFVSVGDEKNPTNIYRMDKRGLGVKSAIYQYSSDKKPINFGDIKDVMVAGNYVYYIDAKTGFLSRFKTKYAGGKYVLDGKIKKVTKDMVEDVNMYKNYIYYVNVSDYNRIYRLNIMTGENTRLTNFEAKHINIQGDWIYFRNYSDDEKLYKIKTDGTQYTKLSDDMAFNINVYGEWIYYKNASDNNFLYKIRTDGSGGKEEYITGQIISKSGYKISADRVGNINVIGDWIYFTKDKESRSITINKIRADGKNRKQVD
;
A
#
# COMPACT_ATOMS: atom_id res chain seq x y z
N MET A 1 -49.07 -14.19 7.77
CA MET A 1 -49.35 -13.88 6.35
C MET A 1 -50.12 -12.57 6.28
N LYS A 2 -49.44 -11.44 6.08
CA LYS A 2 -49.96 -10.20 5.47
C LYS A 2 -48.78 -9.24 5.25
N LYS A 3 -48.29 -9.25 4.01
CA LYS A 3 -47.42 -8.22 3.43
C LYS A 3 -48.22 -6.93 3.24
N LYS A 4 -47.47 -5.81 3.23
CA LYS A 4 -47.81 -4.45 2.74
C LYS A 4 -48.61 -3.55 3.69
N LEU A 5 -47.93 -2.50 4.17
CA LEU A 5 -48.30 -1.10 3.92
C LEU A 5 -47.16 -0.19 4.42
N LEU A 6 -46.29 0.24 3.51
CA LEU A 6 -45.49 1.45 3.69
C LEU A 6 -45.81 2.33 2.50
N SER A 7 -46.72 3.29 2.69
CA SER A 7 -47.06 4.28 1.69
C SER A 7 -47.38 5.61 2.37
N ALA A 8 -46.54 6.59 2.06
CA ALA A 8 -46.75 8.05 2.07
C ALA A 8 -47.29 8.73 3.33
N ALA A 9 -46.46 9.61 3.90
CA ALA A 9 -46.91 10.90 4.43
C ALA A 9 -45.85 11.97 4.11
N ILE A 10 -46.11 12.74 3.06
CA ILE A 10 -45.51 14.06 2.83
C ILE A 10 -46.41 15.05 3.58
N ILE A 11 -45.88 15.77 4.57
CA ILE A 11 -46.50 17.00 5.08
C ILE A 11 -45.42 18.05 5.31
N THR A 12 -45.65 19.21 4.69
CA THR A 12 -44.88 20.45 4.69
C THR A 12 -44.84 21.11 6.07
N ALA A 13 -43.69 21.67 6.47
CA ALA A 13 -43.63 22.74 7.48
C ALA A 13 -42.44 23.67 7.21
N ILE A 14 -42.73 24.98 7.18
CA ILE A 14 -41.85 26.10 6.86
C ILE A 14 -41.36 26.79 8.15
N MET A 15 -40.05 27.12 8.17
CA MET A 15 -39.29 28.20 8.84
C MET A 15 -38.93 28.23 10.35
N PHE A 16 -37.64 28.62 10.50
CA PHE A 16 -36.79 29.17 11.58
C PHE A 16 -36.33 28.33 12.79
N GLY A 17 -35.01 28.32 12.96
CA GLY A 17 -34.29 27.85 14.15
C GLY A 17 -32.96 27.18 13.78
N SER A 18 -31.92 27.96 13.50
CA SER A 18 -30.56 27.48 13.24
C SER A 18 -29.89 26.96 14.52
N THR A 19 -29.64 25.66 14.60
CA THR A 19 -28.51 25.10 15.35
C THR A 19 -27.96 23.91 14.57
N ALA A 20 -26.89 24.15 13.82
CA ALA A 20 -26.15 23.11 13.12
C ALA A 20 -25.29 22.36 14.14
N ASN A 21 -25.81 21.24 14.64
CA ASN A 21 -24.99 20.19 15.25
C ASN A 21 -25.07 18.99 14.30
N ALA A 22 -23.93 18.55 13.76
CA ALA A 22 -23.91 17.37 12.90
C ALA A 22 -24.07 16.12 13.78
N GLU A 23 -25.32 15.67 13.90
CA GLU A 23 -25.74 14.37 14.44
C GLU A 23 -25.89 13.35 13.28
N VAL A 24 -26.32 12.11 13.56
CA VAL A 24 -26.62 11.06 12.54
C VAL A 24 -27.12 11.70 11.23
N PRO A 25 -26.58 11.33 10.04
CA PRO A 25 -26.88 12.05 8.80
C PRO A 25 -28.38 12.32 8.62
N PRO A 26 -28.79 13.53 8.22
CA PRO A 26 -30.17 13.80 7.86
C PRO A 26 -30.68 12.77 6.85
N HIS A 27 -31.97 12.45 6.93
CA HIS A 27 -32.58 11.41 6.11
C HIS A 27 -32.07 9.99 6.45
N SER A 28 -31.95 9.72 7.75
CA SER A 28 -31.61 8.40 8.29
C SER A 28 -32.72 7.83 9.17
N VAL A 29 -32.73 6.51 9.33
CA VAL A 29 -33.61 5.80 10.26
C VAL A 29 -32.76 5.07 11.28
N ILE A 30 -33.04 5.28 12.57
CA ILE A 30 -32.45 4.58 13.69
C ILE A 30 -33.38 3.43 14.10
N ILE A 31 -32.84 2.22 14.18
CA ILE A 31 -33.53 0.99 14.58
C ILE A 31 -32.67 0.34 15.67
N GLY A 32 -33.08 0.46 16.93
CA GLY A 32 -32.29 -0.04 18.06
C GLY A 32 -30.97 0.73 18.24
N ASP A 33 -29.84 0.03 18.20
CA ASP A 33 -28.47 0.55 18.27
C ASP A 33 -27.84 0.82 16.89
N LYS A 34 -28.65 0.81 15.83
CA LYS A 34 -28.20 1.00 14.44
C LYS A 34 -28.93 2.14 13.76
N ALA A 35 -28.25 2.78 12.82
CA ALA A 35 -28.77 3.81 11.95
C ALA A 35 -28.53 3.42 10.47
N TYR A 36 -29.40 3.87 9.59
CA TYR A 36 -29.36 3.53 8.18
C TYR A 36 -29.79 4.74 7.36
N SER A 37 -29.15 5.00 6.23
CA SER A 37 -29.70 5.92 5.23
C SER A 37 -31.01 5.38 4.68
N ILE A 38 -31.89 6.28 4.21
CA ILE A 38 -33.09 5.87 3.46
C ILE A 38 -32.69 5.02 2.25
N ASP A 39 -31.66 5.42 1.51
CA ASP A 39 -31.17 4.72 0.30
C ASP A 39 -30.76 3.27 0.59
N TYR A 40 -30.24 3.00 1.78
CA TYR A 40 -29.92 1.64 2.22
C TYR A 40 -31.19 0.82 2.51
N ILE A 41 -32.16 1.41 3.22
CA ILE A 41 -33.38 0.73 3.65
C ILE A 41 -34.27 0.38 2.45
N VAL A 42 -34.35 1.25 1.44
CA VAL A 42 -35.25 1.05 0.29
C VAL A 42 -34.73 0.04 -0.74
N LYS A 43 -33.49 -0.43 -0.61
CA LYS A 43 -32.90 -1.45 -1.49
C LYS A 43 -33.46 -2.85 -1.14
N PRO A 44 -34.14 -3.55 -2.07
CA PRO A 44 -34.73 -4.87 -1.79
C PRO A 44 -33.73 -5.92 -1.26
N ALA A 45 -32.47 -5.83 -1.67
CA ALA A 45 -31.40 -6.70 -1.20
C ALA A 45 -31.15 -6.61 0.32
N ASN A 46 -31.54 -5.51 0.95
CA ASN A 46 -31.30 -5.23 2.37
C ASN A 46 -32.50 -5.54 3.28
N PHE A 47 -33.68 -5.83 2.71
CA PHE A 47 -34.93 -6.00 3.48
C PHE A 47 -34.83 -7.06 4.57
N ALA A 48 -34.15 -8.19 4.31
CA ALA A 48 -33.99 -9.25 5.29
C ALA A 48 -33.21 -8.79 6.55
N GLU A 49 -32.21 -7.92 6.39
CA GLU A 49 -31.49 -7.33 7.51
C GLU A 49 -32.38 -6.35 8.28
N ILE A 50 -33.05 -5.44 7.55
CA ILE A 50 -33.91 -4.42 8.14
C ILE A 50 -35.06 -5.05 8.92
N ASP A 51 -35.74 -6.05 8.35
CA ASP A 51 -36.80 -6.81 9.02
C ASP A 51 -36.28 -7.48 10.30
N SER A 52 -35.07 -8.05 10.26
CA SER A 52 -34.46 -8.64 11.45
C SER A 52 -34.20 -7.61 12.57
N GLN A 53 -33.80 -6.39 12.22
CA GLN A 53 -33.59 -5.32 13.20
C GLN A 53 -34.89 -4.76 13.76
N LEU A 54 -35.89 -4.55 12.89
CA LEU A 54 -37.22 -4.06 13.29
C LEU A 54 -37.86 -5.01 14.31
N ASN A 55 -37.74 -6.33 14.09
CA ASN A 55 -38.28 -7.34 14.99
C ASN A 55 -37.60 -7.38 16.38
N LYS A 56 -36.40 -6.78 16.52
CA LYS A 56 -35.63 -6.75 17.77
C LYS A 56 -35.71 -5.40 18.48
N SER A 57 -36.31 -4.40 17.86
CA SER A 57 -36.23 -3.01 18.32
C SER A 57 -37.56 -2.55 18.90
N ALA A 58 -37.53 -2.05 20.14
CA ALA A 58 -38.70 -1.49 20.82
C ALA A 58 -39.08 -0.08 20.32
N SER A 59 -38.21 0.57 19.54
CA SER A 59 -38.43 1.91 18.99
C SER A 59 -37.66 2.10 17.69
N VAL A 60 -38.25 2.89 16.80
CA VAL A 60 -37.66 3.30 15.52
C VAL A 60 -37.76 4.80 15.40
N TYR A 61 -36.69 5.46 14.96
CA TYR A 61 -36.63 6.91 14.85
C TYR A 61 -36.25 7.34 13.44
N TYR A 62 -36.88 8.40 12.94
CA TYR A 62 -36.47 9.07 11.72
C TYR A 62 -35.71 10.34 12.07
N VAL A 63 -34.53 10.51 11.48
CA VAL A 63 -33.68 11.69 11.61
C VAL A 63 -33.87 12.54 10.36
N SER A 64 -34.52 13.69 10.51
CA SER A 64 -34.61 14.70 9.47
C SER A 64 -33.48 15.72 9.60
N SER A 65 -33.44 16.71 8.72
CA SER A 65 -32.45 17.80 8.78
C SER A 65 -32.62 18.73 9.99
N THR A 66 -33.73 18.65 10.73
CA THR A 66 -34.04 19.59 11.83
C THR A 66 -34.61 18.93 13.09
N ARG A 67 -35.06 17.69 13.02
CA ARG A 67 -35.79 16.99 14.11
C ARG A 67 -35.59 15.47 14.02
N ILE A 68 -35.73 14.80 15.16
CA ILE A 68 -35.86 13.35 15.23
C ILE A 68 -37.29 13.00 15.65
N ILE A 69 -37.90 12.04 14.96
CA ILE A 69 -39.29 11.63 15.18
C ILE A 69 -39.32 10.14 15.54
N ASN A 70 -39.96 9.77 16.64
CA ASN A 70 -40.26 8.36 16.91
C ASN A 70 -41.37 7.89 15.94
N LEU A 71 -41.06 6.94 15.07
CA LEU A 71 -41.95 6.50 14.00
C LEU A 71 -43.14 5.67 14.47
N PHE A 72 -43.13 5.15 15.70
CA PHE A 72 -44.29 4.45 16.28
C PHE A 72 -45.28 5.40 16.95
N THR A 73 -44.80 6.50 17.55
CA THR A 73 -45.65 7.45 18.29
C THR A 73 -45.94 8.75 17.54
N GLY A 74 -45.20 9.03 16.46
CA GLY A 74 -45.25 10.28 15.71
C GLY A 74 -44.71 11.50 16.47
N ARG A 75 -44.17 11.32 17.69
CA ARG A 75 -43.73 12.43 18.54
C ARG A 75 -42.27 12.81 18.27
N PRO A 76 -41.94 14.11 18.21
CA PRO A 76 -40.55 14.57 18.20
C PRO A 76 -39.85 14.15 19.50
N ILE A 77 -38.55 13.84 19.41
CA ILE A 77 -37.70 13.58 20.56
C ILE A 77 -36.48 14.52 20.56
N SER A 78 -35.94 14.78 21.75
CA SER A 78 -34.74 15.61 21.92
C SER A 78 -33.51 14.90 21.34
N TYR A 79 -32.63 15.67 20.73
CA TYR A 79 -31.31 15.20 20.28
C TYR A 79 -30.45 14.63 21.42
N SER A 80 -30.69 15.06 22.66
CA SER A 80 -30.04 14.49 23.85
C SER A 80 -30.29 12.99 24.06
N LEU A 81 -31.35 12.41 23.46
CA LEU A 81 -31.58 10.97 23.46
C LEU A 81 -30.58 10.25 22.54
N ILE A 82 -30.21 10.83 21.39
CA ILE A 82 -29.16 10.26 20.53
C ILE A 82 -27.83 10.20 21.27
N SER A 83 -27.53 11.24 22.05
CA SER A 83 -26.33 11.33 22.88
C SER A 83 -26.27 10.28 23.99
N SER A 84 -27.39 9.64 24.32
CA SER A 84 -27.49 8.58 25.33
C SER A 84 -27.20 7.17 24.80
N PHE A 85 -27.15 6.99 23.47
CA PHE A 85 -26.70 5.71 22.91
C PHE A 85 -25.18 5.61 23.06
N PRO A 86 -24.66 4.56 23.73
CA PRO A 86 -23.22 4.44 23.99
C PRO A 86 -22.39 4.34 22.70
N GLN A 87 -22.98 3.77 21.63
CA GLN A 87 -22.41 3.71 20.28
C GLN A 87 -23.55 3.42 19.28
N LEU A 88 -23.61 4.16 18.17
CA LEU A 88 -24.55 3.94 17.06
C LEU A 88 -23.77 3.52 15.81
N SER A 89 -24.13 2.40 15.20
CA SER A 89 -23.55 1.99 13.91
C SER A 89 -24.42 2.49 12.75
N TYR A 90 -23.88 3.29 11.83
CA TYR A 90 -24.59 3.85 10.69
C TYR A 90 -24.20 3.15 9.38
N LYS A 91 -25.17 2.88 8.49
CA LYS A 91 -24.93 2.44 7.11
C LYS A 91 -25.42 3.44 6.09
N ASP A 92 -24.54 3.87 5.18
CA ASP A 92 -24.92 4.73 4.06
C ASP A 92 -25.62 3.97 2.93
N GLY A 93 -25.96 4.67 1.84
CA GLY A 93 -26.70 4.11 0.71
C GLY A 93 -25.99 2.92 0.08
N ASP A 94 -24.66 2.90 0.09
CA ASP A 94 -23.84 1.84 -0.50
C ASP A 94 -23.56 0.68 0.47
N GLY A 95 -23.93 0.86 1.74
CA GLY A 95 -23.81 -0.14 2.80
C GLY A 95 -22.51 -0.05 3.58
N GLU A 96 -21.73 1.02 3.40
CA GLU A 96 -20.53 1.31 4.16
C GLU A 96 -20.88 1.66 5.61
N LYS A 97 -20.03 1.26 6.55
CA LYS A 97 -20.30 1.37 7.99
C LYS A 97 -19.55 2.53 8.64
N TYR A 98 -20.23 3.22 9.54
CA TYR A 98 -19.72 4.34 10.31
C TYR A 98 -20.06 4.14 11.79
N THR A 99 -19.22 4.62 12.70
CA THR A 99 -19.55 4.68 14.14
C THR A 99 -19.81 6.13 14.52
N VAL A 100 -20.91 6.37 15.23
CA VAL A 100 -21.25 7.66 15.85
C VAL A 100 -20.82 7.61 17.31
N LEU A 101 -19.86 8.45 17.71
CA LEU A 101 -19.43 8.56 19.11
C LEU A 101 -20.35 9.47 19.92
N ALA A 102 -20.53 9.14 21.20
CA ALA A 102 -21.32 9.95 22.14
C ALA A 102 -20.65 11.32 22.40
N GLY A 103 -21.47 12.37 22.48
CA GLY A 103 -21.11 13.68 23.02
C GLY A 103 -20.86 14.81 22.01
N ASN A 104 -20.44 14.53 20.77
CA ASN A 104 -20.15 15.59 19.76
C ASN A 104 -20.55 15.27 18.31
N GLY A 105 -21.20 14.12 18.05
CA GLY A 105 -21.79 13.81 16.73
C GLY A 105 -20.80 13.58 15.59
N LYS A 106 -19.49 13.52 15.87
CA LYS A 106 -18.48 13.24 14.83
C LYS A 106 -18.69 11.85 14.25
N LEU A 107 -19.10 11.79 12.97
CA LEU A 107 -19.02 10.56 12.18
C LEU A 107 -17.55 10.19 12.04
N ILE A 108 -17.17 9.08 12.66
CA ILE A 108 -15.92 8.41 12.34
C ILE A 108 -16.31 7.32 11.36
N HIS A 109 -15.89 7.49 10.10
CA HIS A 109 -15.87 6.38 9.16
C HIS A 109 -15.21 5.20 9.88
N GLU A 110 -15.79 4.00 9.88
CA GLU A 110 -15.11 2.81 10.41
C GLU A 110 -13.99 2.39 9.46
N THR A 111 -13.07 3.30 9.18
CA THR A 111 -11.71 3.00 8.80
C THR A 111 -10.81 3.92 9.63
N ASN A 112 -10.46 3.46 10.82
CA ASN A 112 -9.03 3.35 10.99
C ASN A 112 -8.63 2.12 10.14
N PRO A 113 -7.94 2.33 9.02
CA PRO A 113 -7.73 1.29 8.02
C PRO A 113 -6.79 0.29 8.64
N PHE A 114 -7.34 -0.83 9.08
CA PHE A 114 -6.64 -1.84 9.87
C PHE A 114 -6.26 -1.41 11.27
N MET A 115 -7.02 -1.94 12.21
CA MET A 115 -6.62 -1.97 13.60
C MET A 115 -6.24 -3.41 13.92
N ALA A 116 -5.01 -3.59 14.37
CA ALA A 116 -4.72 -4.72 15.23
C ALA A 116 -4.74 -4.19 16.66
N SER A 117 -5.50 -4.87 17.51
CA SER A 117 -5.61 -4.56 18.93
C SER A 117 -5.18 -5.78 19.73
N ALA A 118 -4.55 -5.54 20.86
CA ALA A 118 -4.13 -6.60 21.75
C ALA A 118 -4.68 -6.37 23.15
N ASN A 119 -5.18 -7.44 23.77
CA ASN A 119 -5.33 -7.46 25.22
C ASN A 119 -3.98 -7.88 25.83
N VAL A 120 -3.39 -6.99 26.61
CA VAL A 120 -2.13 -7.23 27.33
C VAL A 120 -2.44 -7.47 28.81
N SER A 121 -1.92 -8.56 29.37
CA SER A 121 -2.02 -8.89 30.79
C SER A 121 -0.65 -9.21 31.36
N ILE A 122 -0.25 -8.49 32.41
CA ILE A 122 1.03 -8.68 33.11
C ILE A 122 0.82 -9.67 34.26
N GLY A 123 1.62 -10.74 34.31
CA GLY A 123 1.52 -11.73 35.39
C GLY A 123 2.05 -11.21 36.72
N ASN A 124 1.47 -11.68 37.83
CA ASN A 124 2.00 -11.43 39.18
C ASN A 124 3.15 -12.41 39.44
N GLY A 125 4.39 -11.91 39.41
CA GLY A 125 5.62 -12.69 39.65
C GLY A 125 6.64 -12.48 38.53
N MET A 126 7.75 -11.81 38.86
CA MET A 126 8.82 -11.32 37.97
C MET A 126 8.31 -10.57 36.72
N THR A 127 8.56 -9.27 36.71
CA THR A 127 8.07 -8.20 35.79
C THR A 127 8.35 -8.39 34.28
N LEU A 128 8.81 -9.56 33.85
CA LEU A 128 9.32 -9.88 32.51
C LEU A 128 8.31 -10.56 31.57
N PHE A 129 7.26 -11.22 32.08
CA PHE A 129 6.35 -11.99 31.23
C PHE A 129 5.00 -11.28 30.99
N LYS A 130 4.64 -11.17 29.71
CA LYS A 130 3.39 -10.55 29.24
C LYS A 130 2.54 -11.60 28.50
N ASN A 131 1.26 -11.67 28.83
CA ASN A 131 0.27 -12.44 28.07
C ASN A 131 -0.41 -11.49 27.08
N ILE A 132 -0.40 -11.83 25.81
CA ILE A 132 -0.88 -10.95 24.74
C ILE A 132 -1.84 -11.73 23.85
N LYS A 133 -3.03 -11.20 23.63
CA LYS A 133 -4.03 -11.76 22.71
C LYS A 133 -4.40 -10.72 21.67
N ILE A 134 -4.08 -10.99 20.40
CA ILE A 134 -4.31 -10.04 19.30
C ILE A 134 -5.59 -10.38 18.52
N THR A 135 -6.38 -9.35 18.23
CA THR A 135 -7.46 -9.33 17.23
C THR A 135 -7.10 -8.32 16.16
N THR A 136 -7.61 -8.48 14.94
CA THR A 136 -7.28 -7.57 13.84
C THR A 136 -8.35 -7.54 12.76
N THR A 137 -8.46 -6.41 12.08
CA THR A 137 -9.25 -6.25 10.84
C THR A 137 -8.38 -6.26 9.57
N VAL A 138 -7.06 -6.47 9.69
CA VAL A 138 -6.17 -6.66 8.52
C VAL A 138 -6.64 -7.85 7.69
N PRO A 139 -6.85 -7.72 6.36
CA PRO A 139 -7.46 -8.75 5.55
C PRO A 139 -6.45 -9.88 5.42
N ASP A 140 -6.97 -11.09 5.28
CA ASP A 140 -6.19 -12.30 5.08
C ASP A 140 -5.23 -12.68 6.23
N VAL A 141 -5.14 -11.86 7.30
CA VAL A 141 -4.37 -12.19 8.49
C VAL A 141 -5.07 -13.27 9.28
N CYS A 142 -4.38 -14.40 9.42
CA CYS A 142 -4.86 -15.58 10.13
C CYS A 142 -4.04 -15.87 11.39
N TYR A 143 -2.77 -15.47 11.39
CA TYR A 143 -1.83 -15.74 12.47
C TYR A 143 -0.99 -14.51 12.81
N TYR A 144 -0.33 -14.53 13.96
CA TYR A 144 0.63 -13.53 14.36
C TYR A 144 1.81 -14.15 15.12
N THR A 145 2.94 -13.46 15.12
CA THR A 145 4.05 -13.69 16.06
C THR A 145 4.35 -12.42 16.82
N ILE A 146 4.93 -12.58 18.01
CA ILE A 146 5.45 -11.47 18.81
C ILE A 146 6.95 -11.71 18.99
N GLU A 147 7.74 -10.64 18.94
CA GLU A 147 9.15 -10.64 19.30
C GLU A 147 9.35 -11.31 20.66
N ASN A 148 10.31 -12.23 20.77
CA ASN A 148 10.55 -13.05 21.96
C ASN A 148 9.36 -13.93 22.41
N GLY A 149 8.37 -14.15 21.54
CA GLY A 149 7.30 -15.12 21.74
C GLY A 149 7.73 -16.54 21.36
N THR A 150 7.05 -17.54 21.93
CA THR A 150 7.44 -18.95 21.80
C THR A 150 6.90 -19.67 20.55
N SER A 151 5.93 -19.10 19.83
CA SER A 151 5.32 -19.73 18.64
C SER A 151 4.54 -18.77 17.74
N ILE A 152 4.20 -19.24 16.53
CA ILE A 152 3.16 -18.65 15.66
C ILE A 152 1.79 -18.95 16.24
N GLN A 153 1.00 -17.92 16.53
CA GLN A 153 -0.32 -18.06 17.14
C GLN A 153 -1.44 -17.65 16.19
N LYS A 154 -2.59 -18.34 16.28
CA LYS A 154 -3.78 -17.94 15.54
C LYS A 154 -4.34 -16.64 16.11
N ILE A 155 -4.86 -15.75 15.28
CA ILE A 155 -5.58 -14.56 15.74
C ILE A 155 -6.65 -14.96 16.77
N GLY A 156 -6.71 -14.23 17.89
CA GLY A 156 -7.60 -14.51 19.02
C GLY A 156 -7.07 -15.51 20.06
N GLN A 157 -5.93 -16.15 19.82
CA GLN A 157 -5.23 -16.94 20.84
C GLN A 157 -4.22 -16.08 21.61
N THR A 158 -3.95 -16.46 22.86
CA THR A 158 -2.97 -15.78 23.73
C THR A 158 -1.56 -16.33 23.47
N VAL A 159 -0.57 -15.44 23.41
CA VAL A 159 0.85 -15.75 23.42
C VAL A 159 1.49 -15.23 24.70
N LYS A 160 2.46 -15.97 25.23
CA LYS A 160 3.34 -15.49 26.30
C LYS A 160 4.62 -14.95 25.67
N CYS A 161 5.00 -13.73 26.04
CA CYS A 161 6.20 -13.04 25.57
C CYS A 161 7.05 -12.63 26.77
N ALA A 162 8.37 -12.82 26.66
CA ALA A 162 9.34 -12.32 27.63
C ALA A 162 9.97 -11.02 27.12
N THR A 163 9.80 -9.93 27.86
CA THR A 163 10.37 -8.62 27.51
C THR A 163 10.49 -7.75 28.75
N ASP A 164 11.62 -7.04 28.86
CA ASP A 164 11.86 -5.94 29.80
C ASP A 164 11.52 -4.56 29.20
N GLY A 165 11.30 -4.50 27.89
CA GLY A 165 10.96 -3.28 27.16
C GLY A 165 9.46 -2.94 27.17
N ASN A 166 9.18 -1.67 26.91
CA ASN A 166 7.80 -1.15 26.80
C ASN A 166 7.11 -1.56 25.50
N TYR A 167 7.86 -1.99 24.48
CA TYR A 167 7.32 -2.31 23.16
C TYR A 167 7.81 -3.66 22.68
N VAL A 168 6.95 -4.35 21.92
CA VAL A 168 7.29 -5.58 21.20
C VAL A 168 6.86 -5.48 19.74
N LYS A 169 7.68 -6.02 18.82
CA LYS A 169 7.26 -6.14 17.42
C LYS A 169 6.24 -7.26 17.25
N VAL A 170 5.24 -6.99 16.40
CA VAL A 170 4.21 -7.95 16.01
C VAL A 170 4.31 -8.18 14.52
N LYS A 171 4.27 -9.44 14.09
CA LYS A 171 4.19 -9.82 12.68
C LYS A 171 2.87 -10.51 12.41
N PHE A 172 2.23 -10.16 11.30
CA PHE A 172 0.95 -10.72 10.88
C PHE A 172 1.14 -11.62 9.67
N LEU A 173 0.62 -12.84 9.74
CA LEU A 173 0.87 -13.90 8.77
C LEU A 173 -0.44 -14.37 8.13
N ALA A 174 -0.36 -14.75 6.85
CA ALA A 174 -1.46 -15.37 6.12
C ALA A 174 -1.75 -16.80 6.60
N TYR A 175 -2.76 -17.44 6.01
CA TYR A 175 -3.22 -18.79 6.38
C TYR A 175 -2.13 -19.87 6.30
N ASP A 176 -1.11 -19.67 5.47
CA ASP A 176 0.01 -20.60 5.24
C ASP A 176 1.11 -20.52 6.32
N LYS A 177 0.97 -19.61 7.30
CA LYS A 177 1.94 -19.33 8.37
C LYS A 177 3.32 -18.87 7.88
N ARG A 178 3.47 -18.53 6.60
CA ARG A 178 4.74 -18.14 5.97
C ARG A 178 4.68 -16.76 5.34
N THR A 179 3.61 -16.45 4.63
CA THR A 179 3.43 -15.17 3.95
C THR A 179 3.23 -14.07 4.99
N LEU A 180 4.21 -13.17 5.09
CA LEU A 180 4.18 -12.01 5.97
C LEU A 180 3.33 -10.90 5.35
N ILE A 181 2.22 -10.55 6.00
CA ILE A 181 1.26 -9.56 5.49
C ILE A 181 1.64 -8.16 5.94
N ALA A 182 1.85 -7.99 7.25
CA ALA A 182 2.10 -6.70 7.86
C ALA A 182 2.95 -6.85 9.13
N GLU A 183 3.61 -5.77 9.51
CA GLU A 183 4.32 -5.65 10.78
C GLU A 183 3.85 -4.40 11.53
N GLY A 184 3.96 -4.44 12.86
CA GLY A 184 3.64 -3.30 13.72
C GLY A 184 4.33 -3.40 15.08
N GLN A 185 4.07 -2.43 15.94
CA GLN A 185 4.64 -2.33 17.28
C GLN A 185 3.53 -2.22 18.32
N LEU A 186 3.61 -3.05 19.36
CA LEU A 186 2.65 -3.09 20.44
C LEU A 186 3.27 -2.57 21.74
N ASP A 187 2.62 -1.59 22.36
CA ASP A 187 2.92 -1.17 23.73
C ASP A 187 2.45 -2.24 24.74
N VAL A 188 3.38 -2.72 25.57
CA VAL A 188 3.18 -3.74 26.60
C VAL A 188 3.62 -3.26 27.99
N SER A 189 3.79 -1.93 28.15
CA SER A 189 4.19 -1.29 29.42
C SER A 189 3.20 -1.53 30.55
N SER A 190 1.90 -1.65 30.22
CA SER A 190 0.82 -1.82 31.19
C SER A 190 -0.31 -2.71 30.66
N SER A 191 -1.04 -3.35 31.57
CA SER A 191 -2.19 -4.18 31.22
C SER A 191 -3.29 -3.37 30.52
N GLY A 192 -4.16 -4.06 29.79
CA GLY A 192 -5.33 -3.49 29.12
C GLY A 192 -5.33 -3.68 27.60
N ASN A 193 -6.32 -3.07 26.95
CA ASN A 193 -6.44 -3.10 25.50
C ASN A 193 -5.51 -2.05 24.88
N ARG A 194 -4.71 -2.47 23.92
CA ARG A 194 -3.65 -1.69 23.28
C ARG A 194 -3.83 -1.77 21.78
N VAL A 195 -3.49 -0.69 21.08
CA VAL A 195 -3.44 -0.67 19.61
C VAL A 195 -2.02 -1.03 19.17
N VAL A 196 -1.92 -1.85 18.13
CA VAL A 196 -0.67 -2.07 17.42
C VAL A 196 -0.41 -0.85 16.55
N SER A 197 0.53 -0.04 16.97
CA SER A 197 1.02 1.15 16.26
C SER A 197 1.92 0.75 15.08
N ASN A 198 2.20 1.72 14.18
CA ASN A 198 3.12 1.53 13.05
C ASN A 198 2.79 0.32 12.16
N LEU A 199 1.50 -0.02 12.06
CA LEU A 199 1.02 -1.14 11.26
C LEU A 199 1.19 -0.83 9.77
N ASN A 200 2.08 -1.56 9.11
CA ASN A 200 2.38 -1.38 7.69
C ASN A 200 2.39 -2.71 6.96
N PHE A 201 1.84 -2.73 5.74
CA PHE A 201 2.01 -3.87 4.85
C PHE A 201 3.48 -4.05 4.50
N VAL A 202 3.92 -5.31 4.47
CA VAL A 202 5.27 -5.63 4.03
C VAL A 202 5.33 -5.55 2.51
N LEU A 203 6.14 -4.63 2.02
CA LEU A 203 6.42 -4.47 0.59
C LEU A 203 7.58 -5.37 0.18
N GLY A 204 7.48 -5.95 -1.02
CA GLY A 204 8.52 -6.81 -1.58
C GLY A 204 9.78 -6.05 -2.03
N ASN A 205 9.64 -4.77 -2.32
CA ASN A 205 10.74 -3.88 -2.69
C ASN A 205 10.37 -2.43 -2.31
N THR A 206 11.34 -1.53 -2.36
CA THR A 206 11.06 -0.10 -2.14
C THR A 206 10.27 0.46 -3.32
N PRO A 207 9.35 1.43 -3.09
CA PRO A 207 8.59 2.03 -4.17
C PRO A 207 9.48 2.62 -5.28
N GLY A 208 10.57 3.29 -4.88
CA GLY A 208 11.55 3.83 -5.83
C GLY A 208 12.28 2.82 -6.68
N ASN A 209 12.58 1.63 -6.15
CA ASN A 209 13.16 0.57 -6.96
C ASN A 209 12.13 0.06 -7.97
N ILE A 210 10.88 -0.18 -7.57
CA ILE A 210 9.81 -0.63 -8.48
C ILE A 210 9.59 0.36 -9.62
N SER A 211 9.51 1.67 -9.33
CA SER A 211 9.41 2.73 -10.36
C SER A 211 10.63 2.78 -11.30
N ASN A 212 11.73 2.09 -10.95
CA ASN A 212 12.95 1.97 -11.74
C ASN A 212 13.23 0.50 -12.11
N LEU A 213 12.18 -0.24 -12.50
CA LEU A 213 12.20 -1.64 -12.97
C LEU A 213 12.58 -2.69 -11.91
N GLY A 214 12.69 -2.32 -10.64
CA GLY A 214 12.96 -3.22 -9.51
C GLY A 214 14.15 -4.14 -9.74
N LEU A 215 15.27 -3.60 -10.24
CA LEU A 215 16.43 -4.38 -10.67
C LEU A 215 17.21 -4.99 -9.51
N VAL A 216 16.99 -4.49 -8.30
CA VAL A 216 17.57 -4.99 -7.05
C VAL A 216 16.53 -4.97 -5.93
N ALA A 217 16.63 -5.91 -5.00
CA ALA A 217 15.85 -5.95 -3.77
C ALA A 217 16.74 -6.43 -2.61
N LYS A 218 16.44 -6.04 -1.38
CA LYS A 218 17.17 -6.46 -0.18
C LYS A 218 16.26 -7.24 0.74
N ASP A 219 16.73 -8.39 1.21
CA ASP A 219 16.14 -9.14 2.33
C ASP A 219 17.22 -9.36 3.38
N LYS A 220 17.11 -8.66 4.52
CA LYS A 220 18.07 -8.72 5.63
C LYS A 220 19.51 -8.45 5.16
N ASN A 221 20.37 -9.47 5.19
CA ASN A 221 21.77 -9.41 4.78
C ASN A 221 22.00 -9.90 3.35
N TRP A 222 20.94 -10.15 2.57
CA TRP A 222 21.03 -10.54 1.17
C TRP A 222 20.55 -9.43 0.25
N ILE A 223 21.25 -9.25 -0.86
CA ILE A 223 20.85 -8.41 -1.98
C ILE A 223 20.58 -9.33 -3.15
N TYR A 224 19.38 -9.26 -3.68
CA TYR A 224 18.94 -9.94 -4.89
C TYR A 224 18.99 -8.96 -6.04
N TYR A 225 19.54 -9.36 -7.17
CA TYR A 225 19.75 -8.45 -8.26
C TYR A 225 19.71 -9.15 -9.62
N ARG A 226 19.33 -8.39 -10.64
CA ARG A 226 19.45 -8.79 -12.04
C ARG A 226 20.92 -8.71 -12.47
N ASN A 227 21.52 -9.82 -12.88
CA ASN A 227 22.86 -9.84 -13.44
C ASN A 227 22.84 -9.61 -14.97
N PRO A 228 23.26 -8.43 -15.45
CA PRO A 228 23.25 -8.09 -16.88
C PRO A 228 24.25 -8.91 -17.71
N LYS A 229 25.37 -9.33 -17.12
CA LYS A 229 26.39 -10.15 -17.80
C LYS A 229 25.92 -11.59 -18.00
N LYS A 230 24.93 -12.04 -17.21
CA LYS A 230 24.32 -13.37 -17.27
C LYS A 230 22.91 -13.32 -17.87
N ARG A 231 22.74 -12.63 -19.01
CA ARG A 231 21.46 -12.50 -19.75
C ARG A 231 20.32 -11.93 -18.91
N GLY A 232 20.65 -11.12 -17.89
CA GLY A 232 19.65 -10.54 -17.00
C GLY A 232 19.03 -11.54 -16.03
N ARG A 233 19.69 -12.64 -15.68
CA ARG A 233 19.24 -13.62 -14.69
C ARG A 233 19.29 -13.07 -13.27
N ILE A 234 18.59 -13.70 -12.33
CA ILE A 234 18.58 -13.28 -10.94
C ILE A 234 19.63 -14.01 -10.11
N TYR A 235 20.45 -13.21 -9.43
CA TYR A 235 21.48 -13.64 -8.50
C TYR A 235 21.17 -13.07 -7.12
N ARG A 236 21.81 -13.61 -6.09
CA ARG A 236 21.90 -12.96 -4.78
C ARG A 236 23.32 -12.97 -4.26
N ILE A 237 23.63 -11.99 -3.43
CA ILE A 237 24.93 -11.85 -2.75
C ILE A 237 24.68 -11.30 -1.35
N LYS A 238 25.53 -11.66 -0.37
CA LYS A 238 25.42 -11.05 0.95
C LYS A 238 25.81 -9.56 0.89
N THR A 239 25.34 -8.77 1.86
CA THR A 239 25.63 -7.33 1.95
C THR A 239 27.11 -7.02 2.17
N ASP A 240 27.89 -8.00 2.65
CA ASP A 240 29.35 -7.94 2.75
C ASP A 240 30.07 -8.23 1.41
N GLY A 241 29.33 -8.64 0.37
CA GLY A 241 29.86 -8.96 -0.95
C GLY A 241 30.33 -10.41 -1.12
N VAL A 242 30.02 -11.31 -0.18
CA VAL A 242 30.45 -12.72 -0.23
C VAL A 242 29.29 -13.65 -0.60
N GLY A 243 29.61 -14.81 -1.18
CA GLY A 243 28.67 -15.90 -1.39
C GLY A 243 27.62 -15.60 -2.45
N GLU A 244 28.06 -15.06 -3.59
CA GLU A 244 27.20 -14.84 -4.73
C GLU A 244 26.74 -16.14 -5.37
N GLU A 245 25.44 -16.23 -5.72
CA GLU A 245 24.87 -17.41 -6.36
C GLU A 245 23.68 -17.09 -7.26
N GLU A 246 23.48 -17.91 -8.29
CA GLU A 246 22.33 -17.84 -9.19
C GLU A 246 21.08 -18.42 -8.52
N ILE A 247 19.97 -17.70 -8.57
CA ILE A 247 18.69 -18.13 -7.97
C ILE A 247 17.74 -18.72 -9.02
N SER A 248 17.76 -18.21 -10.25
CA SER A 248 16.94 -18.70 -11.34
C SER A 248 17.59 -18.44 -12.69
N SER A 249 17.43 -19.39 -13.61
CA SER A 249 17.91 -19.31 -14.99
C SER A 249 16.98 -18.50 -15.91
N LYS A 250 15.88 -17.95 -15.38
CA LYS A 250 14.99 -17.04 -16.11
C LYS A 250 15.72 -15.74 -16.43
N GLU A 251 15.52 -15.25 -17.63
CA GLU A 251 16.29 -14.15 -18.22
C GLU A 251 15.46 -12.87 -18.27
N ASN A 252 16.15 -11.73 -18.47
CA ASN A 252 15.52 -10.40 -18.52
C ASN A 252 14.59 -10.13 -17.32
N ILE A 253 15.15 -10.29 -16.13
CA ILE A 253 14.41 -10.14 -14.88
C ILE A 253 14.16 -8.66 -14.56
N GLU A 254 12.91 -8.33 -14.25
CA GLU A 254 12.46 -7.03 -13.74
C GLU A 254 11.55 -7.22 -12.52
N TYR A 255 11.32 -6.14 -11.79
CA TYR A 255 10.40 -6.05 -10.64
C TYR A 255 10.64 -7.14 -9.58
N ILE A 256 11.88 -7.27 -9.12
CA ILE A 256 12.25 -8.20 -8.05
C ILE A 256 11.54 -7.77 -6.77
N ASN A 257 10.80 -8.68 -6.15
CA ASN A 257 10.05 -8.46 -4.91
C ASN A 257 10.26 -9.63 -3.96
N ILE A 258 10.58 -9.37 -2.69
CA ILE A 258 10.83 -10.41 -1.67
C ILE A 258 9.93 -10.16 -0.47
N VAL A 259 9.00 -11.07 -0.20
CA VAL A 259 8.10 -10.99 0.96
C VAL A 259 8.19 -12.29 1.74
N GLY A 260 8.69 -12.21 2.97
CA GLY A 260 8.92 -13.38 3.79
C GLY A 260 9.92 -14.34 3.13
N GLU A 261 9.49 -15.57 2.84
CA GLU A 261 10.31 -16.60 2.18
C GLU A 261 10.10 -16.66 0.66
N ASP A 262 9.20 -15.84 0.13
CA ASP A 262 8.84 -15.82 -1.27
C ASP A 262 9.59 -14.73 -2.04
N LEU A 263 10.03 -15.11 -3.24
CA LEU A 263 10.58 -14.23 -4.26
C LEU A 263 9.61 -14.20 -5.44
N TYR A 264 9.22 -12.98 -5.81
CA TYR A 264 8.43 -12.67 -6.99
C TYR A 264 9.28 -11.84 -7.96
N PHE A 265 9.10 -12.07 -9.26
CA PHE A 265 9.74 -11.26 -10.28
C PHE A 265 9.02 -11.43 -11.62
N VAL A 266 9.30 -10.53 -12.55
CA VAL A 266 8.86 -10.63 -13.95
C VAL A 266 10.03 -11.11 -14.78
N SER A 267 9.80 -12.11 -15.64
CA SER A 267 10.72 -12.41 -16.74
C SER A 267 10.09 -11.79 -17.98
N VAL A 268 10.72 -10.74 -18.49
CA VAL A 268 10.26 -10.03 -19.69
C VAL A 268 10.77 -10.79 -20.91
N GLY A 269 9.89 -11.11 -21.83
CA GLY A 269 10.29 -11.84 -23.02
C GLY A 269 9.57 -11.40 -24.29
N ASP A 270 9.58 -12.28 -25.27
CA ASP A 270 9.16 -12.01 -26.64
C ASP A 270 7.96 -12.90 -27.04
N GLU A 271 7.59 -12.92 -28.31
CA GLU A 271 6.49 -13.75 -28.82
C GLU A 271 6.69 -15.24 -28.54
N LYS A 272 7.93 -15.74 -28.45
CA LYS A 272 8.23 -17.15 -28.18
C LYS A 272 8.23 -17.46 -26.68
N ASN A 273 8.70 -16.51 -25.87
CA ASN A 273 8.77 -16.61 -24.42
C ASN A 273 8.04 -15.42 -23.80
N PRO A 274 6.70 -15.43 -23.76
CA PRO A 274 5.93 -14.25 -23.36
C PRO A 274 6.20 -13.84 -21.91
N THR A 275 6.16 -12.52 -21.70
CA THR A 275 6.32 -11.90 -20.38
C THR A 275 5.37 -12.50 -19.36
N ASN A 276 5.92 -12.89 -18.21
CA ASN A 276 5.14 -13.47 -17.13
C ASN A 276 5.71 -13.19 -15.72
N ILE A 277 4.82 -13.25 -14.73
CA ILE A 277 5.13 -13.12 -13.30
C ILE A 277 5.46 -14.51 -12.75
N TYR A 278 6.55 -14.60 -11.98
CA TYR A 278 7.01 -15.82 -11.33
C TYR A 278 6.93 -15.68 -9.81
N ARG A 279 6.67 -16.78 -9.12
CA ARG A 279 6.82 -16.94 -7.67
C ARG A 279 7.67 -18.17 -7.37
N MET A 280 8.57 -18.06 -6.41
CA MET A 280 9.40 -19.16 -5.92
C MET A 280 9.92 -18.92 -4.50
N ASP A 281 10.52 -19.94 -3.89
CA ASP A 281 11.30 -19.76 -2.66
C ASP A 281 12.53 -18.86 -2.95
N LYS A 282 12.76 -17.87 -2.10
CA LYS A 282 13.85 -16.90 -2.29
C LYS A 282 15.25 -17.50 -2.23
N ARG A 283 15.41 -18.75 -1.80
CA ARG A 283 16.72 -19.45 -1.79
C ARG A 283 16.97 -20.24 -3.08
N GLY A 284 16.06 -20.18 -4.06
CA GLY A 284 16.21 -20.99 -5.27
C GLY A 284 15.71 -22.43 -5.13
N LEU A 285 15.21 -22.81 -3.96
CA LEU A 285 14.86 -24.18 -3.61
C LEU A 285 13.45 -24.55 -4.05
N GLY A 286 13.24 -25.84 -4.35
CA GLY A 286 11.92 -26.39 -4.64
C GLY A 286 11.30 -25.80 -5.91
N VAL A 287 10.01 -25.46 -5.81
CA VAL A 287 9.17 -25.15 -6.97
C VAL A 287 9.36 -23.71 -7.45
N LYS A 288 9.62 -23.58 -8.75
CA LYS A 288 9.66 -22.32 -9.48
C LYS A 288 8.48 -22.29 -10.46
N SER A 289 7.53 -21.40 -10.27
CA SER A 289 6.31 -21.38 -11.09
C SER A 289 6.08 -20.02 -11.72
N ALA A 290 5.88 -20.03 -13.03
CA ALA A 290 5.14 -18.97 -13.69
C ALA A 290 3.70 -18.98 -13.17
N ILE A 291 3.15 -17.80 -12.91
CA ILE A 291 1.75 -17.62 -12.55
C ILE A 291 0.98 -17.38 -13.85
N TYR A 292 -0.15 -18.05 -14.03
CA TYR A 292 -0.95 -17.92 -15.23
C TYR A 292 -2.33 -17.34 -14.91
N GLN A 293 -2.80 -16.46 -15.79
CA GLN A 293 -4.22 -16.18 -15.91
C GLN A 293 -4.91 -17.34 -16.65
N TYR A 294 -6.23 -17.35 -16.68
CA TYR A 294 -7.00 -18.38 -17.38
C TYR A 294 -8.09 -17.75 -18.23
N SER A 295 -8.17 -18.19 -19.48
CA SER A 295 -9.28 -17.89 -20.39
C SER A 295 -10.59 -18.51 -19.90
N SER A 296 -11.70 -18.12 -20.53
CA SER A 296 -13.02 -18.74 -20.31
C SER A 296 -13.02 -20.25 -20.56
N ASP A 297 -12.21 -20.76 -21.49
CA ASP A 297 -12.01 -22.19 -21.76
C ASP A 297 -10.91 -22.84 -20.89
N LYS A 298 -10.49 -22.18 -19.80
CA LYS A 298 -9.51 -22.67 -18.80
C LYS A 298 -8.10 -22.94 -19.36
N LYS A 299 -7.72 -22.32 -20.47
CA LYS A 299 -6.34 -22.36 -20.96
C LYS A 299 -5.48 -21.34 -20.22
N PRO A 300 -4.24 -21.69 -19.85
CA PRO A 300 -3.33 -20.76 -19.20
C PRO A 300 -2.93 -19.63 -20.18
N ILE A 301 -2.99 -18.40 -19.70
CA ILE A 301 -2.56 -17.19 -20.43
C ILE A 301 -1.48 -16.50 -19.60
N ASN A 302 -0.39 -16.08 -20.26
CA ASN A 302 0.62 -15.24 -19.65
C ASN A 302 0.08 -13.82 -19.41
N PHE A 303 0.74 -13.06 -18.53
CA PHE A 303 0.28 -11.70 -18.26
C PHE A 303 0.52 -10.73 -19.43
N GLY A 304 1.47 -11.03 -20.33
CA GLY A 304 1.81 -10.14 -21.44
C GLY A 304 2.49 -8.88 -20.91
N ASP A 305 2.27 -7.75 -21.59
CA ASP A 305 2.90 -6.48 -21.20
C ASP A 305 2.29 -5.95 -19.89
N ILE A 306 3.14 -5.86 -18.87
CA ILE A 306 2.80 -5.40 -17.53
C ILE A 306 3.85 -4.41 -17.04
N LYS A 307 3.43 -3.46 -16.20
CA LYS A 307 4.29 -2.45 -15.58
C LYS A 307 4.08 -2.44 -14.06
N ASP A 308 5.04 -1.87 -13.34
CA ASP A 308 4.98 -1.59 -11.90
C ASP A 308 4.52 -2.78 -11.04
N VAL A 309 5.15 -3.94 -11.24
CA VAL A 309 4.80 -5.13 -10.46
C VAL A 309 5.35 -4.97 -9.04
N MET A 310 4.45 -4.76 -8.07
CA MET A 310 4.78 -4.69 -6.65
C MET A 310 4.06 -5.78 -5.86
N VAL A 311 4.72 -6.30 -4.84
CA VAL A 311 4.09 -7.24 -3.90
C VAL A 311 3.92 -6.54 -2.56
N ALA A 312 2.70 -6.57 -2.03
CA ALA A 312 2.39 -6.06 -0.71
C ALA A 312 1.58 -7.09 0.08
N GLY A 313 2.17 -7.60 1.15
CA GLY A 313 1.66 -8.74 1.88
C GLY A 313 1.46 -9.96 0.96
N ASN A 314 0.21 -10.41 0.82
CA ASN A 314 -0.14 -11.57 -0.01
C ASN A 314 -0.64 -11.21 -1.43
N TYR A 315 -0.69 -9.92 -1.76
CA TYR A 315 -1.18 -9.45 -3.05
C TYR A 315 -0.03 -9.04 -3.95
N VAL A 316 -0.09 -9.50 -5.20
CA VAL A 316 0.68 -8.94 -6.31
C VAL A 316 -0.19 -7.88 -6.98
N TYR A 317 0.33 -6.67 -7.11
CA TYR A 317 -0.25 -5.56 -7.85
C TYR A 317 0.55 -5.34 -9.12
N TYR A 318 -0.13 -5.01 -10.22
CA TYR A 318 0.50 -4.72 -11.49
C TYR A 318 -0.41 -3.84 -12.35
N ILE A 319 0.19 -3.06 -13.24
CA ILE A 319 -0.52 -2.35 -14.28
C ILE A 319 -0.55 -3.25 -15.52
N ASP A 320 -1.74 -3.52 -16.03
CA ASP A 320 -1.89 -4.16 -17.35
C ASP A 320 -1.63 -3.09 -18.42
N ALA A 321 -0.56 -3.23 -19.19
CA ALA A 321 -0.12 -2.18 -20.12
C ALA A 321 -1.08 -2.00 -21.31
N LYS A 322 -1.93 -2.99 -21.61
CA LYS A 322 -2.93 -2.88 -22.68
C LYS A 322 -4.12 -2.05 -22.23
N THR A 323 -4.50 -2.15 -20.97
CA THR A 323 -5.68 -1.48 -20.43
C THR A 323 -5.36 -0.23 -19.60
N GLY A 324 -4.12 -0.08 -19.14
CA GLY A 324 -3.70 0.97 -18.22
C GLY A 324 -4.23 0.82 -16.80
N PHE A 325 -4.95 -0.25 -16.46
CA PHE A 325 -5.58 -0.39 -15.15
C PHE A 325 -4.67 -1.09 -14.14
N LEU A 326 -4.69 -0.61 -12.90
CA LEU A 326 -4.11 -1.32 -11.78
C LEU A 326 -4.98 -2.50 -11.40
N SER A 327 -4.37 -3.67 -11.36
CA SER A 327 -5.01 -4.92 -10.98
C SER A 327 -4.21 -5.61 -9.87
N ARG A 328 -4.89 -6.50 -9.13
CA ARG A 328 -4.25 -7.33 -8.11
C ARG A 328 -4.74 -8.75 -8.10
N PHE A 329 -3.89 -9.65 -7.62
CA PHE A 329 -4.25 -11.04 -7.36
C PHE A 329 -3.47 -11.63 -6.19
N LYS A 330 -3.96 -12.76 -5.68
CA LYS A 330 -3.27 -13.60 -4.70
C LYS A 330 -2.74 -14.86 -5.37
N THR A 331 -1.78 -15.50 -4.72
CA THR A 331 -1.27 -16.79 -5.17
C THR A 331 -1.35 -17.82 -4.04
N LYS A 332 -1.57 -19.08 -4.41
CA LYS A 332 -1.50 -20.22 -3.50
C LYS A 332 -0.69 -21.34 -4.12
N TYR A 333 -0.20 -22.23 -3.26
CA TYR A 333 0.41 -23.47 -3.70
C TYR A 333 -0.65 -24.55 -3.89
N ALA A 334 -0.78 -25.11 -5.10
CA ALA A 334 -1.71 -26.18 -5.42
C ALA A 334 -1.18 -27.03 -6.57
N GLY A 335 -1.30 -28.36 -6.45
CA GLY A 335 -0.91 -29.28 -7.52
C GLY A 335 0.58 -29.19 -7.90
N GLY A 336 1.47 -28.99 -6.93
CA GLY A 336 2.92 -28.92 -7.16
C GLY A 336 3.43 -27.61 -7.75
N LYS A 337 2.60 -26.56 -7.84
CA LYS A 337 2.97 -25.25 -8.38
C LYS A 337 2.27 -24.10 -7.68
N TYR A 338 2.82 -22.89 -7.82
CA TYR A 338 2.09 -21.68 -7.46
C TYR A 338 1.09 -21.33 -8.56
N VAL A 339 -0.13 -21.01 -8.16
CA VAL A 339 -1.25 -20.65 -9.04
C VAL A 339 -2.01 -19.46 -8.47
N LEU A 340 -2.88 -18.84 -9.29
CA LEU A 340 -3.80 -17.83 -8.80
C LEU A 340 -4.70 -18.37 -7.68
N ASP A 341 -4.86 -17.57 -6.63
CA ASP A 341 -5.85 -17.80 -5.59
C ASP A 341 -7.05 -16.86 -5.77
N GLY A 342 -8.06 -17.39 -6.48
CA GLY A 342 -9.23 -16.63 -6.86
C GLY A 342 -9.05 -15.89 -8.19
N LYS A 343 -9.80 -14.79 -8.36
CA LYS A 343 -9.80 -13.97 -9.57
C LYS A 343 -8.86 -12.78 -9.43
N ILE A 344 -8.31 -12.34 -10.56
CA ILE A 344 -7.69 -11.02 -10.67
C ILE A 344 -8.79 -9.97 -10.45
N LYS A 345 -8.49 -8.97 -9.62
CA LYS A 345 -9.40 -7.88 -9.31
C LYS A 345 -8.82 -6.57 -9.81
N LYS A 346 -9.62 -5.83 -10.59
CA LYS A 346 -9.35 -4.42 -10.90
C LYS A 346 -9.34 -3.63 -9.59
N VAL A 347 -8.35 -2.77 -9.41
CA VAL A 347 -8.17 -1.94 -8.21
C VAL A 347 -8.69 -0.52 -8.47
N THR A 348 -8.34 0.06 -9.62
CA THR A 348 -8.70 1.44 -9.99
C THR A 348 -9.82 1.45 -11.03
N LYS A 349 -10.66 2.48 -11.01
CA LYS A 349 -11.63 2.72 -12.10
C LYS A 349 -10.93 3.32 -13.32
N ASP A 350 -9.95 4.18 -13.07
CA ASP A 350 -9.19 4.96 -14.04
C ASP A 350 -7.87 4.29 -14.43
N MET A 351 -7.34 4.69 -15.60
CA MET A 351 -6.01 4.30 -16.06
C MET A 351 -4.94 4.98 -15.20
N VAL A 352 -3.86 4.26 -14.91
CA VAL A 352 -2.82 4.71 -13.98
C VAL A 352 -1.41 4.43 -14.50
N GLU A 353 -0.47 5.23 -14.01
CA GLU A 353 0.97 5.02 -14.08
C GLU A 353 1.62 5.29 -12.71
N ASP A 354 2.89 4.92 -12.56
CA ASP A 354 3.74 5.19 -11.39
C ASP A 354 3.11 4.79 -10.05
N VAL A 355 2.83 3.50 -9.87
CA VAL A 355 2.09 3.02 -8.68
C VAL A 355 3.03 2.79 -7.50
N ASN A 356 2.75 3.46 -6.38
CA ASN A 356 3.49 3.35 -5.12
C ASN A 356 2.53 2.97 -3.99
N MET A 357 3.00 2.20 -2.99
CA MET A 357 2.20 1.86 -1.81
C MET A 357 2.87 2.38 -0.54
N TYR A 358 2.07 2.97 0.34
CA TYR A 358 2.52 3.36 1.68
C TYR A 358 1.34 3.29 2.65
N LYS A 359 1.56 2.63 3.80
CA LYS A 359 0.50 2.28 4.76
C LYS A 359 -0.63 1.52 4.03
N ASN A 360 -1.88 1.95 4.18
CA ASN A 360 -3.06 1.38 3.54
C ASN A 360 -3.46 2.08 2.23
N TYR A 361 -2.58 2.90 1.66
CA TYR A 361 -2.87 3.69 0.49
C TYR A 361 -2.02 3.26 -0.70
N ILE A 362 -2.66 3.22 -1.85
CA ILE A 362 -2.00 3.21 -3.15
C ILE A 362 -2.00 4.63 -3.67
N TYR A 363 -0.83 5.12 -4.02
CA TYR A 363 -0.65 6.39 -4.69
C TYR A 363 -0.28 6.11 -6.13
N TYR A 364 -0.80 6.91 -7.04
CA TYR A 364 -0.60 6.68 -8.46
C TYR A 364 -0.81 7.98 -9.24
N VAL A 365 -0.28 7.99 -10.46
CA VAL A 365 -0.55 9.03 -11.45
C VAL A 365 -1.79 8.62 -12.24
N ASN A 366 -2.85 9.42 -12.17
CA ASN A 366 -4.12 9.14 -12.85
C ASN A 366 -4.06 9.63 -14.29
N VAL A 367 -3.81 8.71 -15.22
CA VAL A 367 -3.71 9.00 -16.65
C VAL A 367 -5.03 9.50 -17.22
N SER A 368 -6.16 8.97 -16.72
CA SER A 368 -7.49 9.41 -17.15
C SER A 368 -7.83 10.82 -16.67
N ASP A 369 -7.16 11.34 -15.65
CA ASP A 369 -7.33 12.69 -15.12
C ASP A 369 -6.06 13.55 -15.30
N TYR A 370 -5.55 13.60 -16.53
CA TYR A 370 -4.42 14.47 -16.93
C TYR A 370 -3.14 14.28 -16.08
N ASN A 371 -2.78 13.02 -15.81
CA ASN A 371 -1.62 12.59 -15.01
C ASN A 371 -1.51 13.32 -13.66
N ARG A 372 -2.64 13.55 -12.96
CA ARG A 372 -2.63 14.10 -11.60
C ARG A 372 -2.34 13.01 -10.57
N ILE A 373 -1.77 13.37 -9.43
CA ILE A 373 -1.48 12.41 -8.35
C ILE A 373 -2.78 12.12 -7.61
N TYR A 374 -3.07 10.83 -7.43
CA TYR A 374 -4.19 10.31 -6.66
C TYR A 374 -3.69 9.42 -5.53
N ARG A 375 -4.54 9.31 -4.51
CA ARG A 375 -4.38 8.38 -3.40
C ARG A 375 -5.67 7.59 -3.22
N LEU A 376 -5.58 6.29 -3.44
CA LEU A 376 -6.63 5.31 -3.20
C LEU A 376 -6.43 4.62 -1.87
N ASN A 377 -7.42 4.72 -0.98
CA ASN A 377 -7.52 3.88 0.19
C ASN A 377 -7.96 2.48 -0.23
N ILE A 378 -7.10 1.47 -0.07
CA ILE A 378 -7.41 0.11 -0.54
C ILE A 378 -8.52 -0.58 0.25
N MET A 379 -9.03 0.07 1.29
CA MET A 379 -10.05 -0.45 2.20
C MET A 379 -11.41 0.14 2.00
N THR A 380 -11.50 1.47 1.96
CA THR A 380 -12.77 2.15 1.68
C THR A 380 -13.04 2.24 0.18
N GLY A 381 -12.00 2.07 -0.65
CA GLY A 381 -12.08 2.44 -2.06
C GLY A 381 -12.14 3.96 -2.28
N GLU A 382 -12.01 4.77 -1.21
CA GLU A 382 -11.95 6.23 -1.29
C GLU A 382 -10.75 6.61 -2.15
N ASN A 383 -11.03 7.39 -3.19
CA ASN A 383 -10.04 7.79 -4.16
C ASN A 383 -9.95 9.31 -4.20
N THR A 384 -8.86 9.85 -3.66
CA THR A 384 -8.69 11.29 -3.45
C THR A 384 -7.63 11.82 -4.41
N ARG A 385 -7.94 12.91 -5.12
CA ARG A 385 -6.96 13.66 -5.90
C ARG A 385 -6.08 14.51 -4.96
N LEU A 386 -4.77 14.48 -5.16
CA LEU A 386 -3.79 15.25 -4.37
C LEU A 386 -3.24 16.48 -5.10
N THR A 387 -3.23 16.50 -6.43
CA THR A 387 -2.70 17.62 -7.23
C THR A 387 -3.70 18.10 -8.28
N ASN A 388 -3.61 19.37 -8.66
CA ASN A 388 -4.39 19.95 -9.78
C ASN A 388 -3.53 20.17 -11.05
N PHE A 389 -2.26 19.80 -11.00
CA PHE A 389 -1.26 19.88 -12.08
C PHE A 389 -0.75 18.49 -12.44
N GLU A 390 -0.11 18.40 -13.61
CA GLU A 390 0.45 17.17 -14.16
C GLU A 390 1.72 16.76 -13.40
N ALA A 391 1.80 15.49 -13.00
CA ALA A 391 2.96 14.92 -12.30
C ALA A 391 3.31 13.54 -12.83
N LYS A 392 4.61 13.19 -12.81
CA LYS A 392 5.12 11.88 -13.22
C LYS A 392 6.27 11.41 -12.34
N HIS A 393 6.57 10.12 -12.40
CA HIS A 393 7.59 9.42 -11.63
C HIS A 393 7.47 9.68 -10.13
N ILE A 394 6.30 9.39 -9.56
CA ILE A 394 6.10 9.54 -8.13
C ILE A 394 6.92 8.50 -7.37
N ASN A 395 7.47 8.91 -6.22
CA ASN A 395 8.24 8.07 -5.33
C ASN A 395 7.92 8.41 -3.89
N ILE A 396 7.59 7.42 -3.08
CA ILE A 396 7.12 7.63 -1.70
C ILE A 396 8.13 7.15 -0.68
N GLN A 397 8.47 8.03 0.26
CA GLN A 397 9.21 7.67 1.46
C GLN A 397 8.66 8.42 2.67
N GLY A 398 8.17 7.65 3.65
CA GLY A 398 7.48 8.23 4.81
C GLY A 398 6.24 9.00 4.38
N ASP A 399 5.99 10.15 5.00
CA ASP A 399 4.83 10.98 4.70
C ASP A 399 5.04 11.93 3.50
N TRP A 400 6.05 11.69 2.65
CA TRP A 400 6.36 12.51 1.48
C TRP A 400 6.28 11.73 0.17
N ILE A 401 5.78 12.41 -0.86
CA ILE A 401 5.78 12.00 -2.26
C ILE A 401 6.72 12.93 -3.01
N TYR A 402 7.72 12.38 -3.69
CA TYR A 402 8.68 13.08 -4.54
C TYR A 402 8.34 12.79 -6.00
N PHE A 403 8.37 13.80 -6.86
CA PHE A 403 7.88 13.64 -8.23
C PHE A 403 8.42 14.72 -9.16
N ARG A 404 8.26 14.50 -10.46
CA ARG A 404 8.46 15.53 -11.48
C ARG A 404 7.16 16.27 -11.71
N ASN A 405 7.20 17.60 -11.60
CA ASN A 405 6.09 18.45 -11.98
C ASN A 405 6.14 18.71 -13.48
N TYR A 406 5.34 17.98 -14.25
CA TYR A 406 5.33 18.10 -15.71
C TYR A 406 4.80 19.47 -16.16
N SER A 407 3.95 20.12 -15.34
CA SER A 407 3.43 21.46 -15.62
C SER A 407 4.42 22.59 -15.32
N ASP A 408 5.56 22.32 -14.69
CA ASP A 408 6.63 23.29 -14.44
C ASP A 408 7.97 22.73 -14.96
N ASP A 409 8.04 22.50 -16.27
CA ASP A 409 9.23 22.03 -17.00
C ASP A 409 9.89 20.77 -16.42
N GLU A 410 9.09 19.83 -15.93
CA GLU A 410 9.55 18.56 -15.34
C GLU A 410 10.47 18.70 -14.10
N LYS A 411 10.39 19.84 -13.41
CA LYS A 411 11.20 20.15 -12.22
C LYS A 411 10.89 19.22 -11.05
N LEU A 412 11.85 19.10 -10.13
CA LEU A 412 11.73 18.22 -8.96
C LEU A 412 10.95 18.87 -7.82
N TYR A 413 9.93 18.17 -7.35
CA TYR A 413 9.04 18.61 -6.28
C TYR A 413 8.81 17.53 -5.23
N LYS A 414 8.29 17.97 -4.08
CA LYS A 414 7.67 17.10 -3.08
C LYS A 414 6.34 17.64 -2.59
N ILE A 415 5.49 16.74 -2.10
CA ILE A 415 4.21 17.02 -1.44
C ILE A 415 4.00 16.00 -0.32
N LYS A 416 3.29 16.35 0.76
CA LYS A 416 2.92 15.37 1.77
C LYS A 416 1.90 14.37 1.21
N THR A 417 1.86 13.19 1.80
CA THR A 417 0.90 12.13 1.45
C THR A 417 -0.57 12.49 1.69
N ASP A 418 -0.84 13.60 2.39
CA ASP A 418 -2.16 14.21 2.58
C ASP A 418 -2.47 15.35 1.59
N GLY A 419 -1.55 15.68 0.68
CA GLY A 419 -1.71 16.77 -0.29
C GLY A 419 -1.24 18.15 0.19
N THR A 420 -0.72 18.26 1.42
CA THR A 420 -0.22 19.53 1.95
C THR A 420 1.29 19.73 1.69
N GLN A 421 1.81 20.92 1.99
CA GLN A 421 3.24 21.25 1.93
C GLN A 421 3.93 20.95 0.58
N TYR A 422 3.23 21.21 -0.51
CA TYR A 422 3.79 21.18 -1.86
C TYR A 422 4.97 22.17 -1.98
N THR A 423 6.16 21.66 -2.30
CA THR A 423 7.42 22.42 -2.26
C THR A 423 8.32 22.03 -3.43
N LYS A 424 8.87 23.03 -4.15
CA LYS A 424 9.92 22.81 -5.16
C LYS A 424 11.24 22.47 -4.48
N LEU A 425 11.96 21.48 -5.01
CA LEU A 425 13.27 21.07 -4.50
C LEU A 425 14.43 21.47 -5.41
N SER A 426 14.24 21.40 -6.73
CA SER A 426 15.26 21.77 -7.71
C SER A 426 14.62 22.22 -9.02
N ASP A 427 15.32 23.08 -9.77
CA ASP A 427 14.98 23.46 -11.15
C ASP A 427 15.48 22.45 -12.20
N ASP A 428 16.08 21.33 -11.78
CA ASP A 428 16.49 20.24 -12.68
C ASP A 428 15.29 19.45 -13.23
N MET A 429 15.38 19.05 -14.49
CA MET A 429 14.53 18.02 -15.08
C MET A 429 14.91 16.64 -14.52
N ALA A 430 14.30 16.24 -13.40
CA ALA A 430 14.75 15.12 -12.58
C ALA A 430 14.05 13.79 -12.90
N PHE A 431 14.60 12.98 -13.80
CA PHE A 431 14.06 11.69 -14.22
C PHE A 431 14.53 10.52 -13.33
N ASN A 432 13.89 9.36 -13.46
CA ASN A 432 14.29 8.11 -12.78
C ASN A 432 14.53 8.27 -11.26
N ILE A 433 13.66 9.03 -10.60
CA ILE A 433 13.82 9.43 -9.20
C ILE A 433 13.83 8.19 -8.28
N ASN A 434 14.80 8.13 -7.38
CA ASN A 434 14.83 7.17 -6.28
C ASN A 434 15.16 7.87 -4.95
N VAL A 435 14.46 7.51 -3.87
CA VAL A 435 14.60 8.16 -2.57
C VAL A 435 15.03 7.13 -1.53
N TYR A 436 16.08 7.45 -0.78
CA TYR A 436 16.54 6.61 0.32
C TYR A 436 17.15 7.45 1.44
N GLY A 437 16.58 7.31 2.64
CA GLY A 437 17.00 8.07 3.81
C GLY A 437 16.81 9.57 3.58
N GLU A 438 17.86 10.36 3.74
CA GLU A 438 17.78 11.81 3.57
C GLU A 438 18.07 12.28 2.14
N TRP A 439 18.24 11.37 1.18
CA TRP A 439 18.69 11.68 -0.17
C TRP A 439 17.70 11.27 -1.24
N ILE A 440 17.62 12.11 -2.27
CA ILE A 440 16.94 11.85 -3.54
C ILE A 440 18.02 11.71 -4.60
N TYR A 441 17.99 10.62 -5.35
CA TYR A 441 18.86 10.34 -6.49
C TYR A 441 18.07 10.43 -7.77
N TYR A 442 18.60 11.09 -8.79
CA TYR A 442 17.87 11.30 -10.03
C TYR A 442 18.81 11.48 -11.23
N LYS A 443 18.27 11.22 -12.42
CA LYS A 443 18.88 11.54 -13.70
C LYS A 443 18.52 12.97 -14.06
N ASN A 444 19.52 13.85 -14.20
CA ASN A 444 19.30 15.23 -14.61
C ASN A 444 19.27 15.35 -16.13
N ALA A 445 18.08 15.43 -16.72
CA ALA A 445 17.92 15.59 -18.16
C ALA A 445 18.33 16.99 -18.66
N SER A 446 18.37 17.99 -17.77
CA SER A 446 18.89 19.32 -18.07
C SER A 446 20.42 19.35 -18.18
N ASP A 447 21.09 18.33 -17.65
CA ASP A 447 22.55 18.18 -17.71
C ASP A 447 22.94 16.76 -18.13
N ASN A 448 22.85 16.50 -19.44
CA ASN A 448 23.39 15.33 -20.11
C ASN A 448 22.96 13.96 -19.55
N ASN A 449 21.84 13.89 -18.82
CA ASN A 449 21.37 12.67 -18.15
C ASN A 449 22.36 12.11 -17.11
N PHE A 450 23.13 12.97 -16.44
CA PHE A 450 24.00 12.55 -15.35
C PHE A 450 23.23 12.24 -14.07
N LEU A 451 23.85 11.45 -13.20
CA LEU A 451 23.30 11.13 -11.88
C LEU A 451 23.55 12.30 -10.92
N TYR A 452 22.51 12.73 -10.23
CA TYR A 452 22.56 13.78 -9.23
C TYR A 452 21.95 13.27 -7.92
N LYS A 453 22.29 13.94 -6.82
CA LYS A 453 21.51 13.86 -5.58
C LYS A 453 21.22 15.22 -4.97
N ILE A 454 20.15 15.26 -4.19
CA ILE A 454 19.75 16.39 -3.36
C ILE A 454 19.16 15.87 -2.05
N ARG A 455 19.26 16.63 -0.96
CA ARG A 455 18.59 16.26 0.30
C ARG A 455 17.07 16.31 0.14
N THR A 456 16.37 15.46 0.88
CA THR A 456 14.89 15.41 0.87
C THR A 456 14.22 16.69 1.38
N ASP A 457 14.96 17.52 2.11
CA ASP A 457 14.54 18.85 2.55
C ASP A 457 14.99 20.00 1.63
N GLY A 458 15.80 19.71 0.59
CA GLY A 458 16.37 20.70 -0.33
C GLY A 458 17.58 21.48 0.24
N SER A 459 17.99 21.21 1.48
CA SER A 459 19.15 21.87 2.08
C SER A 459 20.48 21.32 1.53
N GLY A 460 21.53 22.13 1.62
CA GLY A 460 22.88 21.75 1.17
C GLY A 460 23.12 21.82 -0.34
N GLY A 461 22.09 22.16 -1.13
CA GLY A 461 22.18 22.21 -2.60
C GLY A 461 22.18 20.83 -3.26
N LYS A 462 22.27 20.82 -4.60
CA LYS A 462 22.41 19.59 -5.39
C LYS A 462 23.89 19.25 -5.59
N GLU A 463 24.20 17.97 -5.51
CA GLU A 463 25.53 17.44 -5.81
C GLU A 463 25.45 16.55 -7.06
N GLU A 464 26.25 16.88 -8.08
CA GLU A 464 26.46 15.97 -9.21
C GLU A 464 27.28 14.76 -8.73
N TYR A 465 26.83 13.54 -9.08
CA TYR A 465 27.73 12.40 -9.05
C TYR A 465 28.62 12.45 -10.29
N ILE A 466 29.92 12.59 -10.07
CA ILE A 466 30.91 12.31 -11.10
C ILE A 466 30.86 10.79 -11.36
N THR A 467 30.01 10.36 -12.29
CA THR A 467 29.83 8.93 -12.60
C THR A 467 31.04 8.37 -13.34
N GLY A 468 31.92 9.23 -13.88
CA GLY A 468 33.29 8.92 -14.29
C GLY A 468 34.12 10.18 -14.50
N GLN A 469 35.46 10.08 -14.41
CA GLN A 469 36.36 11.14 -14.88
C GLN A 469 36.70 10.88 -16.35
N ILE A 470 36.20 11.69 -17.27
CA ILE A 470 36.91 11.93 -18.53
C ILE A 470 37.53 13.32 -18.40
N ILE A 471 38.87 13.37 -18.32
CA ILE A 471 39.60 14.62 -18.53
C ILE A 471 39.67 14.79 -20.04
N SER A 472 38.91 15.73 -20.59
CA SER A 472 39.07 16.09 -22.01
C SER A 472 40.51 16.61 -22.24
N LYS A 473 41.03 16.56 -23.47
CA LYS A 473 42.31 17.21 -23.81
C LYS A 473 42.34 18.72 -23.49
N SER A 474 41.17 19.33 -23.24
CA SER A 474 40.98 20.72 -22.82
C SER A 474 40.88 20.93 -21.29
N GLY A 475 41.04 19.89 -20.47
CA GLY A 475 41.06 20.01 -19.01
C GLY A 475 39.69 20.07 -18.32
N TYR A 476 38.58 19.86 -19.04
CA TYR A 476 37.25 19.79 -18.44
C TYR A 476 37.02 18.41 -17.82
N LYS A 477 36.50 18.38 -16.58
CA LYS A 477 35.96 17.17 -15.95
C LYS A 477 34.58 16.89 -16.53
N ILE A 478 34.43 15.79 -17.25
CA ILE A 478 33.15 15.34 -17.80
C ILE A 478 32.70 14.08 -17.04
N SER A 479 31.48 14.09 -16.50
CA SER A 479 30.80 12.89 -16.00
C SER A 479 30.58 11.92 -17.17
N ALA A 480 31.17 10.73 -17.10
CA ALA A 480 31.36 9.89 -18.28
C ALA A 480 30.13 9.08 -18.73
N ASP A 481 29.12 8.91 -17.86
CA ASP A 481 28.05 7.93 -18.09
C ASP A 481 26.66 8.55 -17.92
N ARG A 482 25.93 8.66 -19.04
CA ARG A 482 24.48 8.84 -19.05
C ARG A 482 23.83 7.70 -18.27
N VAL A 483 22.96 8.04 -17.33
CA VAL A 483 22.31 7.07 -16.42
C VAL A 483 20.88 6.80 -16.87
N GLY A 484 20.41 5.58 -16.71
CA GLY A 484 19.01 5.18 -16.94
C GLY A 484 18.28 4.96 -15.60
N ASN A 485 17.80 3.74 -15.38
CA ASN A 485 17.08 3.35 -14.17
C ASN A 485 17.98 3.41 -12.93
N ILE A 486 17.49 3.97 -11.84
CA ILE A 486 18.22 4.15 -10.57
C ILE A 486 17.52 3.34 -9.47
N ASN A 487 18.22 2.37 -8.90
CA ASN A 487 17.77 1.59 -7.75
C ASN A 487 18.72 1.81 -6.56
N VAL A 488 18.21 1.80 -5.34
CA VAL A 488 19.00 2.12 -4.14
C VAL A 488 18.77 1.08 -3.05
N ILE A 489 19.87 0.62 -2.44
CA ILE A 489 19.87 -0.32 -1.31
C ILE A 489 20.93 0.12 -0.31
N GLY A 490 20.51 0.69 0.84
CA GLY A 490 21.47 1.21 1.81
C GLY A 490 22.32 2.31 1.17
N ASP A 491 23.63 2.25 1.39
CA ASP A 491 24.56 3.19 0.78
C ASP A 491 24.97 2.80 -0.66
N TRP A 492 24.27 1.90 -1.35
CA TRP A 492 24.60 1.52 -2.71
C TRP A 492 23.54 1.97 -3.69
N ILE A 493 23.97 2.67 -4.73
CA ILE A 493 23.16 3.10 -5.86
C ILE A 493 23.50 2.19 -7.04
N TYR A 494 22.50 1.48 -7.54
CA TYR A 494 22.57 0.60 -8.70
C TYR A 494 21.92 1.31 -9.87
N PHE A 495 22.62 1.43 -10.99
CA PHE A 495 22.10 2.19 -12.10
C PHE A 495 22.45 1.58 -13.46
N THR A 496 21.53 1.69 -14.42
CA THR A 496 21.80 1.26 -15.78
C THR A 496 22.57 2.34 -16.54
N LYS A 497 23.54 1.96 -17.36
CA LYS A 497 24.14 2.92 -18.31
C LYS A 497 23.21 3.09 -19.51
N ASP A 498 22.88 4.33 -19.84
CA ASP A 498 22.14 4.69 -21.04
C ASP A 498 23.12 4.65 -22.23
N LYS A 499 23.20 3.49 -22.90
CA LYS A 499 23.89 3.35 -24.20
C LYS A 499 22.84 3.02 -25.25
N GLU A 500 22.99 3.60 -26.43
CA GLU A 500 22.25 3.27 -27.66
C GLU A 500 22.41 1.78 -28.12
N SER A 501 23.23 0.98 -27.42
CA SER A 501 23.45 -0.44 -27.70
C SER A 501 22.66 -1.35 -26.76
N ARG A 502 22.02 -2.39 -27.31
CA ARG A 502 21.12 -3.39 -26.69
C ARG A 502 21.63 -4.13 -25.42
N SER A 503 22.80 -3.81 -24.87
CA SER A 503 23.31 -4.38 -23.60
C SER A 503 23.11 -3.42 -22.42
N ILE A 504 22.01 -3.59 -21.69
CA ILE A 504 21.78 -2.90 -20.42
C ILE A 504 22.84 -3.40 -19.42
N THR A 505 23.77 -2.53 -19.02
CA THR A 505 24.75 -2.83 -17.95
C THR A 505 24.31 -2.17 -16.65
N ILE A 506 24.41 -2.87 -15.53
CA ILE A 506 24.14 -2.35 -14.18
C ILE A 506 25.49 -2.04 -13.54
N ASN A 507 25.64 -0.81 -13.09
CA ASN A 507 26.77 -0.32 -12.31
C ASN A 507 26.31 -0.10 -10.88
N LYS A 508 27.23 -0.16 -9.92
CA LYS A 508 26.97 0.29 -8.56
C LYS A 508 28.02 1.29 -8.08
N ILE A 509 27.59 2.25 -7.28
CA ILE A 509 28.44 3.24 -6.63
C ILE A 509 27.97 3.44 -5.19
N ARG A 510 28.88 3.77 -4.27
CA ARG A 510 28.48 4.12 -2.90
C ARG A 510 27.77 5.48 -2.91
N ALA A 511 26.87 5.70 -1.97
CA ALA A 511 26.12 6.94 -1.79
C ALA A 511 27.03 8.14 -1.45
N ASP A 512 28.26 7.91 -0.99
CA ASP A 512 29.28 8.95 -0.84
C ASP A 512 30.03 9.28 -2.15
N GLY A 513 29.69 8.64 -3.27
CA GLY A 513 30.34 8.80 -4.57
C GLY A 513 31.61 7.97 -4.75
N LYS A 514 32.01 7.15 -3.77
CA LYS A 514 33.24 6.35 -3.82
C LYS A 514 32.97 4.91 -4.28
N ASN A 515 34.04 4.15 -4.52
CA ASN A 515 34.01 2.70 -4.73
C ASN A 515 33.06 2.22 -5.84
N ARG A 516 33.10 2.88 -7.01
CA ARG A 516 32.36 2.45 -8.19
C ARG A 516 32.82 1.08 -8.67
N LYS A 517 31.87 0.20 -9.00
CA LYS A 517 32.10 -1.11 -9.62
C LYS A 517 31.03 -1.41 -10.67
N GLN A 518 31.38 -2.09 -11.75
CA GLN A 518 30.36 -2.78 -12.54
C GLN A 518 29.82 -3.94 -11.70
N VAL A 519 28.52 -4.23 -11.78
CA VAL A 519 27.99 -5.45 -11.16
C VAL A 519 28.43 -6.62 -12.04
N ASP A 520 29.29 -7.47 -11.49
CA ASP A 520 29.90 -8.62 -12.18
C ASP A 520 28.92 -9.76 -12.44
#